data_AF-A0A3B3RPM8-F1
#
_entry.id   AF-A0A3B3RPM8-F1
#
_cell.length_a   1.000
_cell.length_b   1.000
_cell.length_c   1.000
_cell.angle_alpha   90.00
_cell.angle_beta   90.00
_cell.angle_gamma   90.00
#
_symmetry.space_group_name_H-M   'P 1'
#
loop_
_entity.id
_entity.type
_entity.pdbx_description
1 polymer ?
#
loop_
_entity_poly.entity_id
_entity_poly.type
_entity_poly.pdbx_seq_one_letter_code
_entity_poly.pdbx_strand_id
1 'polypeptide(L)'
;MDSASQGLGSDLPAQGAAGTAPSNATSTLPPGMTEEEAQELRTELAKVEEEIHTLRQVLSAKERHAADLKRKLGLNPLNELKQNISKSWQDVQASNAYLSASATLEDISQSEAYKKTQETLSQAGQKTSAALSTVGTAISRRLGDMRNSPTFKSFEDKVGNIKVGFVT
;
A
#
# COMPACT_ATOMS: atom_id res chain seq x y z
N MET A 1 -32.23 -61.05 16.20
CA MET A 1 -33.08 -60.41 17.23
C MET A 1 -33.06 -58.92 16.91
N ASP A 2 -33.77 -58.49 15.86
CA ASP A 2 -35.23 -58.28 15.83
C ASP A 2 -35.69 -57.38 16.99
N SER A 3 -35.95 -56.11 16.71
CA SER A 3 -37.32 -55.59 16.73
C SER A 3 -37.36 -54.12 16.33
N ALA A 4 -38.19 -53.87 15.31
CA ALA A 4 -38.74 -52.60 14.92
C ALA A 4 -39.71 -52.05 15.99
N SER A 5 -39.91 -50.73 16.00
CA SER A 5 -41.21 -50.13 16.29
C SER A 5 -41.35 -48.78 15.59
N GLN A 6 -42.51 -48.66 14.94
CA GLN A 6 -42.99 -47.60 14.05
C GLN A 6 -43.46 -46.33 14.79
N GLY A 7 -43.59 -45.24 14.04
CA GLY A 7 -44.56 -44.19 14.35
C GLY A 7 -44.43 -42.89 13.55
N LEU A 8 -45.27 -42.75 12.50
CA LEU A 8 -46.02 -41.54 12.06
C LEU A 8 -45.19 -40.28 11.67
N GLY A 9 -45.25 -39.66 10.48
CA GLY A 9 -46.34 -39.47 9.50
C GLY A 9 -46.68 -37.97 9.40
N SER A 10 -46.30 -37.29 8.31
CA SER A 10 -46.86 -36.03 7.69
C SER A 10 -45.74 -35.30 6.91
N ASP A 11 -45.67 -35.36 5.58
CA ASP A 11 -46.46 -34.72 4.51
C ASP A 11 -45.79 -33.44 3.93
N LEU A 12 -45.25 -33.61 2.72
CA LEU A 12 -45.18 -32.74 1.52
C LEU A 12 -45.04 -31.20 1.65
N PRO A 13 -44.23 -30.58 0.77
CA PRO A 13 -44.63 -29.38 0.06
C PRO A 13 -44.96 -29.69 -1.41
N ALA A 14 -46.15 -29.23 -1.80
CA ALA A 14 -46.77 -29.42 -3.09
C ALA A 14 -46.01 -28.75 -4.25
N GLN A 15 -46.06 -29.45 -5.38
CA GLN A 15 -45.75 -29.04 -6.74
C GLN A 15 -46.43 -27.70 -7.12
N GLY A 16 -45.68 -26.79 -7.73
CA GLY A 16 -46.21 -25.61 -8.42
C GLY A 16 -45.44 -25.36 -9.71
N ALA A 17 -46.01 -25.83 -10.82
CA ALA A 17 -45.48 -25.68 -12.18
C ALA A 17 -45.70 -24.26 -12.74
N ALA A 18 -44.79 -23.82 -13.62
CA ALA A 18 -45.08 -23.20 -14.93
C ALA A 18 -43.87 -22.34 -15.34
N GLY A 19 -43.34 -22.62 -16.54
CA GLY A 19 -42.23 -21.87 -17.10
C GLY A 19 -42.59 -20.43 -17.45
N THR A 20 -41.58 -19.56 -17.41
CA THR A 20 -41.53 -18.34 -18.21
C THR A 20 -40.08 -18.08 -18.62
N ALA A 21 -39.93 -17.79 -19.90
CA ALA A 21 -38.71 -17.45 -20.62
C ALA A 21 -38.07 -16.13 -20.09
N PRO A 22 -36.88 -15.75 -20.59
CA PRO A 22 -35.94 -14.90 -19.86
C PRO A 22 -36.43 -13.46 -19.73
N SER A 23 -36.33 -12.91 -18.52
CA SER A 23 -36.60 -11.52 -18.21
C SER A 23 -35.63 -10.61 -18.98
N ASN A 24 -36.11 -10.03 -20.08
CA ASN A 24 -35.43 -8.96 -20.78
C ASN A 24 -35.35 -7.74 -19.86
N ALA A 25 -34.15 -7.20 -19.69
CA ALA A 25 -33.85 -6.03 -18.86
C ALA A 25 -34.67 -4.83 -19.34
N THR A 26 -35.78 -4.53 -18.66
CA THR A 26 -36.47 -3.25 -18.80
C THR A 26 -36.09 -2.42 -17.60
N SER A 27 -35.30 -1.37 -17.83
CA SER A 27 -35.13 -0.28 -16.86
C SER A 27 -36.48 0.41 -16.72
N THR A 28 -37.30 -0.06 -15.78
CA THR A 28 -38.59 0.54 -15.46
C THR A 28 -38.39 1.56 -14.35
N LEU A 29 -38.82 2.81 -14.58
CA LEU A 29 -38.96 3.82 -13.54
C LEU A 29 -39.75 3.25 -12.34
N PRO A 30 -39.44 3.69 -11.10
CA PRO A 30 -40.17 3.28 -9.92
C PRO A 30 -41.68 3.58 -10.07
N PRO A 31 -42.58 2.69 -9.60
CA PRO A 31 -44.01 2.84 -9.81
C PRO A 31 -44.54 4.06 -9.04
N GLY A 32 -45.07 5.06 -9.75
CA GLY A 32 -45.72 6.24 -9.18
C GLY A 32 -45.06 7.60 -9.46
N MET A 33 -43.94 7.63 -10.20
CA MET A 33 -43.23 8.87 -10.52
C MET A 33 -43.45 9.25 -11.98
N THR A 34 -43.88 10.48 -12.24
CA THR A 34 -43.97 10.99 -13.63
C THR A 34 -42.57 11.25 -14.18
N GLU A 35 -42.40 11.14 -15.50
CA GLU A 35 -41.09 11.33 -16.15
C GLU A 35 -40.49 12.72 -15.84
N GLU A 36 -41.36 13.72 -15.69
CA GLU A 36 -40.99 15.10 -15.36
C GLU A 36 -40.41 15.21 -13.94
N GLU A 37 -41.03 14.59 -12.94
CA GLU A 37 -40.52 14.54 -11.56
C GLU A 37 -39.17 13.80 -11.47
N ALA A 38 -38.99 12.74 -12.28
CA ALA A 38 -37.71 12.02 -12.36
C ALA A 38 -36.58 12.86 -12.96
N GLN A 39 -36.90 13.70 -13.95
CA GLN A 39 -35.95 14.61 -14.56
C GLN A 39 -35.55 15.76 -13.60
N GLU A 40 -36.51 16.30 -12.84
CA GLU A 40 -36.26 17.33 -11.82
C GLU A 40 -35.36 16.80 -10.70
N LEU A 41 -35.66 15.61 -10.16
CA LEU A 41 -34.84 14.98 -9.12
C LEU A 41 -33.40 14.71 -9.57
N ARG A 42 -33.19 14.34 -10.84
CA ARG A 42 -31.84 14.20 -11.42
C ARG A 42 -31.09 15.52 -11.45
N THR A 43 -31.79 16.61 -11.77
CA THR A 43 -31.20 17.95 -11.83
C THR A 43 -30.85 18.46 -10.43
N GLU A 44 -31.74 18.25 -9.46
CA GLU A 44 -31.49 18.61 -8.06
C GLU A 44 -30.34 17.78 -7.47
N LEU A 45 -30.30 16.48 -7.75
CA LEU A 45 -29.19 15.62 -7.35
C LEU A 45 -27.85 16.13 -7.89
N ALA A 46 -27.78 16.46 -9.18
CA ALA A 46 -26.56 16.99 -9.79
C ALA A 46 -26.10 18.31 -9.12
N LYS A 47 -27.05 19.20 -8.81
CA LYS A 47 -26.76 20.45 -8.09
C LYS A 47 -26.21 20.18 -6.67
N VAL A 48 -26.86 19.28 -5.93
CA VAL A 48 -26.41 18.90 -4.58
C VAL A 48 -25.01 18.27 -4.62
N GLU A 49 -24.71 17.44 -5.62
CA GLU A 49 -23.38 16.85 -5.80
C GLU A 49 -22.30 17.91 -6.07
N GLU A 50 -22.61 18.94 -6.84
CA GLU A 50 -21.72 20.08 -7.09
C GLU A 50 -21.49 20.92 -5.84
N GLU A 51 -22.53 21.19 -5.05
CA GLU A 51 -22.42 21.86 -3.76
C GLU A 51 -21.56 21.05 -2.78
N ILE A 52 -21.76 19.73 -2.70
CA ILE A 52 -20.91 18.83 -1.90
C ILE A 52 -19.45 18.90 -2.35
N HIS A 53 -19.21 18.90 -3.67
CA HIS A 53 -17.87 19.00 -4.21
C HIS A 53 -17.21 20.32 -3.80
N THR A 54 -17.93 21.42 -3.95
CA THR A 54 -17.46 22.76 -3.55
C THR A 54 -17.17 22.83 -2.05
N LEU A 55 -18.06 22.29 -1.21
CA LEU A 55 -17.88 22.26 0.25
C LEU A 55 -16.63 21.45 0.64
N ARG A 56 -16.34 20.34 -0.04
CA ARG A 56 -15.09 19.57 0.18
C ARG A 56 -13.85 20.39 -0.17
N GLN A 57 -13.88 21.14 -1.26
CA GLN A 57 -12.77 22.03 -1.62
C GLN A 57 -12.57 23.13 -0.57
N VAL A 58 -13.66 23.78 -0.14
CA VAL A 58 -13.62 24.83 0.90
C VAL A 58 -13.11 24.26 2.23
N LEU A 59 -13.57 23.07 2.61
CA LEU A 59 -13.10 22.40 3.82
C LEU A 59 -11.59 22.12 3.75
N SER A 60 -11.13 21.53 2.64
CA SER A 60 -9.70 21.25 2.41
C SER A 60 -8.85 22.53 2.43
N ALA A 61 -9.37 23.64 1.92
CA ALA A 61 -8.73 24.95 2.01
C ALA A 61 -8.66 25.44 3.48
N LYS A 62 -9.73 25.30 4.26
CA LYS A 62 -9.74 25.67 5.69
C LYS A 62 -8.84 24.78 6.54
N GLU A 63 -8.75 23.49 6.25
CA GLU A 63 -7.84 22.56 6.92
C GLU A 63 -6.38 22.96 6.70
N ARG A 64 -6.00 23.30 5.45
CA ARG A 64 -4.67 23.85 5.15
C ARG A 64 -4.41 25.15 5.90
N HIS A 65 -5.36 26.08 5.90
CA HIS A 65 -5.21 27.34 6.63
C HIS A 65 -5.06 27.13 8.14
N ALA A 66 -5.79 26.20 8.72
CA ALA A 66 -5.65 25.82 10.12
C ALA A 66 -4.28 25.18 10.39
N ALA A 67 -3.77 24.34 9.50
CA ALA A 67 -2.42 23.77 9.61
C ALA A 67 -1.34 24.87 9.54
N ASP A 68 -1.50 25.86 8.66
CA ASP A 68 -0.60 27.00 8.56
C ASP A 68 -0.63 27.88 9.82
N LEU A 69 -1.81 28.12 10.40
CA LEU A 69 -1.95 28.81 11.67
C LEU A 69 -1.28 28.03 12.81
N LYS A 70 -1.49 26.71 12.90
CA LYS A 70 -0.81 25.84 13.88
C LYS A 70 0.71 25.94 13.75
N ARG A 71 1.24 25.90 12.52
CA ARG A 71 2.67 26.09 12.24
C ARG A 71 3.17 27.47 12.70
N LYS A 72 2.44 28.55 12.39
CA LYS A 72 2.78 29.92 12.83
C LYS A 72 2.76 30.06 14.35
N LEU A 73 1.85 29.36 15.03
CA LEU A 73 1.77 29.31 16.49
C LEU A 73 2.78 28.35 17.13
N GLY A 74 3.64 27.69 16.34
CA GLY A 74 4.67 26.77 16.84
C GLY A 74 4.16 25.36 17.20
N LEU A 75 2.87 25.07 16.98
CA LEU A 75 2.25 23.75 17.15
C LEU A 75 2.55 22.86 15.94
N ASN A 76 3.84 22.60 15.72
CA ASN A 76 4.30 21.86 14.54
C ASN A 76 4.31 20.34 14.85
N PRO A 77 3.54 19.50 14.13
CA PRO A 77 3.46 18.05 14.37
C PRO A 77 4.82 17.35 14.31
N LEU A 78 5.73 17.84 13.47
CA LEU A 78 7.12 17.37 13.39
C LEU A 78 7.93 17.65 14.65
N ASN A 79 7.63 18.75 15.37
CA ASN A 79 8.34 19.08 16.59
C ASN A 79 7.89 18.18 17.73
N GLU A 80 6.59 17.86 17.82
CA GLU A 80 6.08 16.87 18.77
C GLU A 80 6.62 15.47 18.47
N LEU A 81 6.63 15.03 17.20
CA LEU A 81 7.22 13.75 16.82
C LEU A 81 8.71 13.67 17.16
N LYS A 82 9.49 14.71 16.83
CA LYS A 82 10.92 14.76 17.15
C LYS A 82 11.16 14.74 18.66
N GLN A 83 10.37 15.50 19.42
CA GLN A 83 10.46 15.53 20.88
C GLN A 83 10.06 14.19 21.50
N ASN A 84 9.02 13.55 20.99
CA ASN A 84 8.51 12.27 21.50
C ASN A 84 9.53 11.15 21.21
N ILE A 85 10.04 11.05 19.98
CA ILE A 85 11.11 10.08 19.64
C ILE A 85 12.38 10.33 20.46
N SER A 86 12.80 11.60 20.64
CA SER A 86 14.00 11.91 21.43
C SER A 86 13.83 11.55 22.91
N LYS A 87 12.66 11.83 23.49
CA LYS A 87 12.33 11.46 24.87
C LYS A 87 12.18 9.96 25.03
N SER A 88 11.44 9.29 24.15
CA SER A 88 11.31 7.82 24.16
C SER A 88 12.66 7.13 24.00
N TRP A 89 13.57 7.68 23.18
CA TRP A 89 14.93 7.16 23.06
C TRP A 89 15.74 7.33 24.35
N GLN A 90 15.70 8.53 24.94
CA GLN A 90 16.33 8.81 26.23
C GLN A 90 15.75 7.96 27.36
N ASP A 91 14.42 7.77 27.39
CA ASP A 91 13.71 6.94 28.36
C ASP A 91 14.06 5.47 28.18
N VAL A 92 14.22 4.97 26.95
CA VAL A 92 14.70 3.61 26.70
C VAL A 92 16.13 3.46 27.20
N GLN A 93 17.02 4.41 26.89
CA GLN A 93 18.41 4.40 27.35
C GLN A 93 18.52 4.48 28.89
N ALA A 94 17.63 5.23 29.54
CA ALA A 94 17.60 5.40 30.99
C ALA A 94 16.81 4.31 31.73
N SER A 95 15.92 3.59 31.04
CA SER A 95 15.07 2.58 31.67
C SER A 95 15.84 1.30 31.97
N ASN A 96 15.44 0.67 33.08
CA ASN A 96 15.84 -0.69 33.46
C ASN A 96 15.65 -1.72 32.35
N ALA A 97 14.83 -1.46 31.32
CA ALA A 97 14.70 -2.30 30.15
C ALA A 97 15.98 -2.34 29.29
N TYR A 98 16.77 -1.26 29.16
CA TYR A 98 18.04 -1.30 28.44
C TYR A 98 19.15 -1.90 29.31
N LEU A 99 19.12 -1.69 30.63
CA LEU A 99 20.05 -2.33 31.58
C LEU A 99 19.75 -3.83 31.76
N SER A 100 18.49 -4.23 31.80
CA SER A 100 18.07 -5.65 31.87
C SER A 100 18.15 -6.33 30.52
N ALA A 101 17.83 -5.63 29.42
CA ALA A 101 18.07 -6.13 28.08
C ALA A 101 19.56 -6.23 27.79
N SER A 102 20.43 -5.29 28.22
CA SER A 102 21.88 -5.46 28.05
C SER A 102 22.44 -6.60 28.90
N ALA A 103 21.96 -6.78 30.14
CA ALA A 103 22.30 -7.94 30.96
C ALA A 103 21.85 -9.27 30.32
N THR A 104 20.64 -9.32 29.76
CA THR A 104 20.15 -10.50 29.02
C THR A 104 20.73 -10.63 27.62
N LEU A 105 21.18 -9.54 26.98
CA LEU A 105 21.85 -9.52 25.68
C LEU A 105 23.30 -9.99 25.84
N GLU A 106 23.96 -9.74 26.97
CA GLU A 106 25.25 -10.35 27.29
C GLU A 106 25.08 -11.88 27.43
N ASP A 107 24.05 -12.31 28.15
CA ASP A 107 23.72 -13.73 28.35
C ASP A 107 23.31 -14.42 27.02
N ILE A 108 22.54 -13.73 26.19
CA ILE A 108 22.15 -14.20 24.86
C ILE A 108 23.32 -14.12 23.88
N SER A 109 24.19 -13.11 23.94
CA SER A 109 25.39 -12.99 23.09
C SER A 109 26.41 -14.10 23.39
N GLN A 110 26.51 -14.48 24.67
CA GLN A 110 27.32 -15.62 25.13
C GLN A 110 26.67 -16.97 24.79
N SER A 111 25.34 -17.01 24.60
CA SER A 111 24.59 -18.23 24.31
C SER A 111 25.00 -18.87 22.97
N GLU A 112 25.14 -20.19 23.01
CA GLU A 112 25.40 -21.07 21.87
C GLU A 112 24.39 -20.84 20.73
N ALA A 113 23.13 -20.50 21.05
CA ALA A 113 22.09 -20.25 20.04
C ALA A 113 22.35 -18.97 19.24
N TYR A 114 22.80 -17.89 19.89
CA TYR A 114 23.17 -16.64 19.21
C TYR A 114 24.46 -16.80 18.43
N LYS A 115 25.50 -17.41 19.02
CA LYS A 115 26.75 -17.71 18.30
C LYS A 115 26.50 -18.55 17.06
N LYS A 116 25.71 -19.62 17.17
CA LYS A 116 25.35 -20.49 16.04
C LYS A 116 24.52 -19.76 14.98
N THR A 117 23.64 -18.84 15.40
CA THR A 117 22.85 -18.01 14.47
C THR A 117 23.70 -16.93 13.81
N GLN A 118 24.58 -16.25 14.55
CA GLN A 118 25.54 -15.29 14.04
C GLN A 118 26.51 -15.98 13.07
N GLU A 119 26.99 -17.16 13.41
CA GLU A 119 27.85 -17.96 12.54
C GLU A 119 27.09 -18.39 11.28
N THR A 120 25.84 -18.86 11.41
CA THR A 120 24.99 -19.21 10.27
C THR A 120 24.66 -18.00 9.40
N LEU A 121 24.33 -16.85 9.99
CA LEU A 121 24.03 -15.60 9.30
C LEU A 121 25.29 -15.03 8.63
N SER A 122 26.44 -15.11 9.29
CA SER A 122 27.71 -14.67 8.73
C SER A 122 28.14 -15.58 7.59
N GLN A 123 28.01 -16.91 7.72
CA GLN A 123 28.27 -17.85 6.64
C GLN A 123 27.29 -17.69 5.47
N ALA A 124 25.99 -17.55 5.75
CA ALA A 124 24.97 -17.29 4.73
C ALA A 124 25.16 -15.90 4.09
N GLY A 125 25.56 -14.91 4.88
CA GLY A 125 25.87 -13.56 4.46
C GLY A 125 27.11 -13.51 3.58
N GLN A 126 28.17 -14.24 3.89
CA GLN A 126 29.36 -14.37 3.03
C GLN A 126 29.01 -15.09 1.72
N LYS A 127 28.22 -16.16 1.77
CA LYS A 127 27.76 -16.89 0.58
C LYS A 127 26.84 -16.02 -0.30
N THR A 128 25.96 -15.24 0.31
CA THR A 128 25.05 -14.32 -0.39
C THR A 128 25.77 -13.08 -0.90
N SER A 129 26.73 -12.54 -0.14
CA SER A 129 27.54 -11.39 -0.53
C SER A 129 28.48 -11.74 -1.69
N ALA A 130 29.05 -12.96 -1.69
CA ALA A 130 29.77 -13.49 -2.83
C ALA A 130 28.87 -13.65 -4.07
N ALA A 131 27.63 -14.13 -3.90
CA ALA A 131 26.67 -14.24 -4.99
C ALA A 131 26.21 -12.86 -5.52
N LEU A 132 25.93 -11.89 -4.63
CA LEU A 132 25.57 -10.52 -4.99
C LEU A 132 26.72 -9.79 -5.69
N SER A 133 27.97 -9.96 -5.22
CA SER A 133 29.15 -9.44 -5.88
C SER A 133 29.33 -10.05 -7.28
N THR A 134 29.04 -11.34 -7.43
CA THR A 134 29.08 -12.04 -8.73
C THR A 134 28.02 -11.49 -9.70
N VAL A 135 26.80 -11.28 -9.23
CA VAL A 135 25.71 -10.67 -10.03
C VAL A 135 25.99 -9.20 -10.34
N GLY A 136 26.49 -8.43 -9.37
CA GLY A 136 26.88 -7.03 -9.54
C GLY A 136 28.04 -6.85 -10.51
N THR A 137 29.02 -7.77 -10.49
CA THR A 137 30.12 -7.80 -11.46
C THR A 137 29.62 -8.19 -12.84
N ALA A 138 28.71 -9.17 -12.95
CA ALA A 138 28.12 -9.55 -14.23
C ALA A 138 27.30 -8.41 -14.86
N ILE A 139 26.53 -7.67 -14.06
CA ILE A 139 25.77 -6.49 -14.52
C ILE A 139 26.73 -5.35 -14.91
N SER A 140 27.74 -5.06 -14.09
CA SER A 140 28.73 -4.01 -14.39
C SER A 140 29.50 -4.32 -15.68
N ARG A 141 29.81 -5.59 -15.90
CA ARG A 141 30.47 -6.07 -17.12
C ARG A 141 29.55 -5.94 -18.34
N ARG A 142 28.27 -6.33 -18.22
CA ARG A 142 27.27 -6.14 -19.28
C ARG A 142 27.03 -4.67 -19.62
N LEU A 143 27.01 -3.79 -18.61
CA LEU A 143 26.86 -2.35 -18.81
C LEU A 143 28.11 -1.72 -19.46
N GLY A 144 29.30 -2.17 -19.07
CA GLY A 144 30.57 -1.78 -19.70
C GLY A 144 30.63 -2.21 -21.18
N ASP A 145 30.28 -3.46 -21.47
CA ASP A 145 30.23 -3.99 -22.83
C ASP A 145 29.20 -3.22 -23.70
N MET A 146 28.05 -2.84 -23.13
CA MET A 146 27.02 -2.08 -23.83
C MET A 146 27.49 -0.65 -24.17
N ARG A 147 28.20 0.03 -23.27
CA ARG A 147 28.80 1.36 -23.52
C ARG A 147 29.93 1.30 -24.55
N ASN A 148 30.67 0.21 -24.61
CA ASN A 148 31.71 0.01 -25.62
C ASN A 148 31.16 -0.59 -26.93
N SER A 149 29.84 -0.82 -27.04
CA SER A 149 29.25 -1.45 -28.20
C SER A 149 29.24 -0.54 -29.43
N PRO A 150 29.34 -1.11 -30.65
CA PRO A 150 29.30 -0.33 -31.89
C PRO A 150 28.03 0.52 -32.02
N THR A 151 26.90 0.02 -31.52
CA THR A 151 25.59 0.69 -31.55
C THR A 151 25.54 1.90 -30.63
N PHE A 152 26.09 1.80 -29.41
CA PHE A 152 26.12 2.92 -28.46
C PHE A 152 27.12 4.00 -28.90
N LYS A 153 28.30 3.61 -29.41
CA LYS A 153 29.26 4.56 -29.99
C LYS A 153 28.70 5.26 -31.22
N SER A 154 28.00 4.55 -32.11
CA SER A 154 27.34 5.17 -33.27
C SER A 154 26.25 6.18 -32.87
N PHE A 155 25.59 5.97 -31.73
CA PHE A 155 24.63 6.92 -31.16
C PHE A 155 25.35 8.11 -30.51
N GLU A 156 26.39 7.86 -29.72
CA GLU A 156 27.23 8.91 -29.11
C GLU A 156 27.88 9.79 -30.18
N ASP A 157 28.40 9.23 -31.27
CA ASP A 157 28.98 9.99 -32.38
C ASP A 157 27.92 10.85 -33.08
N LYS A 158 26.71 10.30 -33.31
CA LYS A 158 25.60 11.08 -33.90
C LYS A 158 25.13 12.22 -33.00
N VAL A 159 25.08 12.01 -31.68
CA VAL A 159 24.64 13.04 -30.72
C VAL A 159 25.77 14.02 -30.38
N GLY A 160 27.02 13.58 -30.37
CA GLY A 160 28.22 14.40 -30.22
C GLY A 160 28.38 15.37 -31.38
N ASN A 161 28.15 14.92 -32.62
CA ASN A 161 28.18 15.80 -33.79
C ASN A 161 27.06 16.86 -33.77
N ILE A 162 25.94 16.61 -33.08
CA ILE A 162 24.87 17.61 -32.89
C ILE A 162 25.31 18.69 -31.86
N LYS A 163 26.17 18.34 -30.90
CA LYS A 163 26.63 19.26 -29.86
C LYS A 163 27.79 20.17 -30.30
N VAL A 164 28.57 19.75 -31.30
CA VAL A 164 29.65 20.56 -31.89
C VAL A 164 29.12 21.58 -32.92
N GLY A 165 27.90 21.42 -33.42
CA GLY A 165 27.27 22.36 -34.36
C GLY A 165 26.75 23.68 -33.78
N PHE A 166 26.94 23.96 -32.47
CA PHE A 166 26.45 25.19 -31.82
C PHE A 166 27.55 26.09 -31.24
N VAL A 167 28.82 25.82 -31.53
CA VAL A 167 29.91 26.78 -31.30
C VAL A 167 30.72 26.88 -32.60
N THR A 168 30.30 27.81 -33.45
CA THR A 168 31.16 28.48 -34.44
C THR A 168 31.50 29.85 -33.87
#